data_AF-A0A8F0D1K3-F1
#
_entry.id   AF-A0A8F0D1K3-F1
#
_cell.length_a   1.000
_cell.length_b   1.000
_cell.length_c   1.000
_cell.angle_alpha   90.00
_cell.angle_beta   90.00
_cell.angle_gamma   90.00
#
_symmetry.space_group_name_H-M   'P 1'
#
loop_
_entity.id
_entity.type
_entity.pdbx_description
1 polymer ?
#
loop_
_entity_poly.entity_id
_entity_poly.type
_entity_poly.pdbx_seq_one_letter_code
_entity_poly.pdbx_strand_id
1 'polypeptide(L)'
;MSSSQISFALTDTASITATFNSTIESGTCKAVLHDDAGNLVDTLDFGNMYISEFNSNKPTKNFSIALNDCLAVTKVTIAPSSSSLCTNGDGQEDAFANTNGDAKGIAVELWSGEPDAGTKFICSQSSGQSFSVTDDTTILPMSIRMIPTETTLQAGSFDTTLTLIVTYP
;
A
#
# COMPACT_ATOMS: atom_id res chain seq x y z
N MET A 1 -0.66 -56.81 -69.97
CA MET A 1 -1.75 -57.20 -69.05
C MET A 1 -1.17 -58.15 -68.02
N SER A 2 -1.65 -58.05 -66.77
CA SER A 2 -1.39 -58.91 -65.60
C SER A 2 -0.23 -58.45 -64.71
N SER A 3 -0.39 -58.24 -63.40
CA SER A 3 -1.57 -58.05 -62.53
C SER A 3 -1.05 -57.32 -61.29
N SER A 4 -1.66 -56.20 -60.92
CA SER A 4 -1.36 -55.49 -59.67
C SER A 4 -1.83 -56.31 -58.47
N GLN A 5 -0.96 -56.49 -57.50
CA GLN A 5 -1.34 -56.55 -56.09
C GLN A 5 -0.23 -55.91 -55.29
N ILE A 6 -0.55 -54.88 -54.50
CA ILE A 6 -0.63 -55.00 -53.03
C ILE A 6 -1.67 -53.95 -52.56
N SER A 7 -2.75 -54.41 -51.94
CA SER A 7 -3.60 -53.55 -51.11
C SER A 7 -2.97 -53.51 -49.73
N PHE A 8 -2.57 -52.32 -49.26
CA PHE A 8 -2.24 -52.08 -47.85
C PHE A 8 -3.20 -51.05 -47.28
N ALA A 9 -3.64 -51.36 -46.06
CA ALA A 9 -4.75 -50.80 -45.33
C ALA A 9 -4.65 -49.29 -45.11
N LEU A 10 -5.82 -48.68 -44.88
CA LEU A 10 -5.98 -47.36 -44.26
C LEU A 10 -5.07 -47.25 -43.04
N THR A 11 -4.02 -46.43 -43.10
CA THR A 11 -3.29 -46.00 -41.90
C THR A 11 -3.87 -44.68 -41.45
N ASP A 12 -4.86 -44.80 -40.59
CA ASP A 12 -5.19 -43.94 -39.44
C ASP A 12 -4.57 -42.54 -39.48
N THR A 13 -5.42 -41.50 -39.55
CA THR A 13 -4.99 -40.15 -39.21
C THR A 13 -4.56 -40.17 -37.75
N ALA A 14 -3.24 -40.20 -37.48
CA ALA A 14 -2.72 -40.17 -36.12
C ALA A 14 -3.21 -38.87 -35.44
N SER A 15 -4.18 -39.00 -34.56
CA SER A 15 -4.69 -37.87 -33.77
C SER A 15 -3.89 -37.78 -32.47
N ILE A 16 -3.30 -36.62 -32.23
CA ILE A 16 -2.66 -36.28 -30.96
C ILE A 16 -3.68 -35.49 -30.16
N THR A 17 -4.10 -36.03 -29.02
CA THR A 17 -4.94 -35.33 -28.05
C THR A 17 -4.09 -35.01 -26.82
N ALA A 18 -4.10 -33.76 -26.40
CA ALA A 18 -3.45 -33.31 -25.17
C ALA A 18 -4.49 -32.61 -24.29
N THR A 19 -4.52 -32.97 -23.01
CA THR A 19 -5.32 -32.29 -21.99
C THR A 19 -4.38 -31.43 -21.17
N PHE A 20 -4.60 -30.11 -21.18
CA PHE A 20 -3.86 -29.16 -20.36
C PHE A 20 -4.70 -28.85 -19.12
N ASN A 21 -4.17 -29.19 -17.95
CA ASN A 21 -4.77 -28.84 -16.67
C ASN A 21 -3.80 -27.90 -15.94
N SER A 22 -4.29 -26.76 -15.47
CA SER A 22 -3.55 -25.85 -14.59
C SER A 22 -4.49 -25.28 -13.54
N THR A 23 -3.96 -25.05 -12.34
CA THR A 23 -4.58 -24.17 -11.36
C THR A 23 -4.08 -22.76 -11.63
N ILE A 24 -4.99 -21.79 -11.67
CA ILE A 24 -4.65 -20.37 -11.81
C ILE A 24 -4.81 -19.73 -10.43
N GLU A 25 -3.72 -19.18 -9.90
CA GLU A 25 -3.68 -18.49 -8.62
C GLU A 25 -3.53 -16.98 -8.84
N SER A 26 -4.08 -16.17 -7.95
CA SER A 26 -3.90 -14.72 -7.96
C SER A 26 -2.49 -14.36 -7.46
N GLY A 27 -1.82 -13.44 -8.16
CA GLY A 27 -0.55 -12.90 -7.70
C GLY A 27 -0.68 -12.13 -6.38
N THR A 28 0.38 -12.09 -5.58
CA THR A 28 0.45 -11.29 -4.34
C THR A 28 1.86 -10.77 -4.08
N CYS A 29 1.98 -9.80 -3.16
CA CYS A 29 3.24 -9.38 -2.57
C CYS A 29 3.17 -9.51 -1.03
N LYS A 30 4.33 -9.56 -0.38
CA LYS A 30 4.48 -9.35 1.05
C LYS A 30 4.79 -7.88 1.34
N ALA A 31 3.88 -7.17 2.00
CA ALA A 31 4.08 -5.78 2.40
C ALA A 31 4.72 -5.68 3.80
N VAL A 32 5.75 -4.85 3.94
CA VAL A 32 6.40 -4.51 5.22
C VAL A 32 6.74 -3.02 5.28
N LEU A 33 6.92 -2.48 6.49
CA LEU A 33 7.36 -1.10 6.69
C LEU A 33 8.84 -1.05 7.05
N HIS A 34 9.56 -0.10 6.46
CA HIS A 34 10.89 0.28 6.92
C HIS A 34 10.92 1.74 7.35
N ASP A 35 11.65 2.05 8.41
CA ASP A 35 11.96 3.43 8.79
C ASP A 35 12.92 4.10 7.77
N ASP A 36 13.24 5.37 7.97
CA ASP A 36 14.14 6.14 7.11
C ASP A 36 15.58 5.57 7.06
N ALA A 37 15.98 4.81 8.08
CA ALA A 37 17.27 4.13 8.12
C ALA A 37 17.24 2.74 7.45
N GLY A 38 16.07 2.30 6.96
CA GLY A 38 15.87 1.00 6.32
C GLY A 38 15.63 -0.16 7.28
N ASN A 39 15.36 0.10 8.57
CA ASN A 39 15.07 -0.95 9.54
C ASN A 39 13.61 -1.36 9.47
N LEU A 40 13.33 -2.66 9.61
CA LEU A 40 11.97 -3.19 9.67
C LEU A 40 11.28 -2.67 10.95
N VAL A 41 10.13 -2.04 10.80
CA VAL A 41 9.37 -1.46 11.90
C VAL A 41 7.88 -1.76 11.77
N ASP A 42 7.16 -1.71 12.88
CA ASP A 42 5.70 -1.67 12.93
C ASP A 42 5.17 -0.34 13.49
N THR A 43 6.08 0.49 14.02
CA THR A 43 5.78 1.73 14.74
C THR A 43 6.70 2.84 14.25
N LEU A 44 6.12 4.02 13.98
CA LEU A 44 6.86 5.25 13.66
C LEU A 44 6.78 6.21 14.84
N ASP A 45 7.76 6.14 15.73
CA ASP A 45 7.78 6.95 16.96
C ASP A 45 8.33 8.36 16.69
N PHE A 46 7.51 9.40 16.88
CA PHE A 46 7.95 10.80 16.75
C PHE A 46 8.77 11.30 17.96
N GLY A 47 8.79 10.56 19.07
CA GLY A 47 9.36 11.00 20.32
C GLY A 47 8.54 12.12 20.97
N ASN A 48 9.16 12.80 21.94
CA ASN A 48 8.54 13.94 22.60
C ASN A 48 8.60 15.18 21.71
N MET A 49 7.47 15.86 21.57
CA MET A 49 7.35 17.09 20.81
C MET A 49 6.72 18.20 21.66
N TYR A 50 7.02 19.44 21.30
CA TYR A 50 6.47 20.62 21.96
C TYR A 50 5.40 21.27 21.09
N ILE A 51 4.35 21.80 21.72
CA ILE A 51 3.29 22.56 21.03
C ILE A 51 3.86 23.68 20.14
N SER A 52 4.95 24.33 20.57
CA SER A 52 5.64 25.37 19.79
C SER A 52 6.23 24.89 18.46
N GLU A 53 6.55 23.60 18.36
CA GLU A 53 7.09 23.03 17.12
C GLU A 53 6.04 23.07 16.02
N PHE A 54 4.75 22.82 16.34
CA PHE A 54 3.64 22.87 15.39
C PHE A 54 3.31 24.27 14.85
N ASN A 55 3.69 25.31 15.57
CA ASN A 55 3.53 26.70 15.12
C ASN A 55 4.65 27.15 14.17
N SER A 56 5.76 26.42 14.16
CA SER A 56 7.00 26.80 13.47
C SER A 56 7.33 25.85 12.32
N ASN A 57 6.93 24.59 12.44
CA ASN A 57 7.16 23.50 11.53
C ASN A 57 6.02 22.47 11.65
N LYS A 58 5.90 21.56 10.69
CA LYS A 58 5.03 20.38 10.79
C LYS A 58 5.95 19.16 10.88
N PRO A 59 6.17 18.59 12.08
CA PRO A 59 7.06 17.44 12.26
C PRO A 59 6.74 16.34 11.25
N THR A 60 7.75 15.91 10.50
CA THR A 60 7.60 14.95 9.41
C THR A 60 8.60 13.81 9.60
N LYS A 61 8.16 12.59 9.31
CA LYS A 61 9.02 11.41 9.24
C LYS A 61 8.86 10.72 7.90
N ASN A 62 10.00 10.36 7.31
CA ASN A 62 10.06 9.55 6.12
C ASN A 62 10.14 8.07 6.52
N PHE A 63 9.54 7.23 5.67
CA PHE A 63 9.56 5.79 5.81
C PHE A 63 9.26 5.17 4.44
N SER A 64 9.24 3.84 4.36
CA SER A 64 8.83 3.17 3.12
C SER A 64 7.94 1.97 3.37
N ILE A 65 7.07 1.71 2.40
CA ILE A 65 6.38 0.41 2.26
C ILE A 65 7.19 -0.40 1.26
N ALA A 66 7.78 -1.50 1.71
CA ALA A 66 8.44 -2.46 0.84
C ALA A 66 7.48 -3.59 0.49
N LEU A 67 7.24 -3.78 -0.81
CA LEU A 67 6.53 -4.92 -1.35
C LEU A 67 7.59 -5.91 -1.81
N ASN A 68 7.66 -7.07 -1.16
CA ASN A 68 8.64 -8.11 -1.43
C ASN A 68 7.95 -9.36 -1.95
N ASP A 69 8.74 -10.26 -2.54
CA ASP A 69 8.27 -11.55 -3.05
C ASP A 69 7.02 -11.39 -3.94
N CYS A 70 7.02 -10.34 -4.79
CA CYS A 70 5.90 -10.01 -5.64
C CYS A 70 5.77 -11.01 -6.79
N LEU A 71 4.82 -11.94 -6.69
CA LEU A 71 4.58 -12.97 -7.68
C LEU A 71 3.40 -12.61 -8.56
N ALA A 72 3.62 -12.50 -9.88
CA ALA A 72 2.57 -12.26 -10.88
C ALA A 72 1.69 -11.02 -10.61
N VAL A 73 2.23 -10.01 -9.92
CA VAL A 73 1.58 -8.72 -9.67
C VAL A 73 2.36 -7.63 -10.40
N THR A 74 1.64 -6.79 -11.15
CA THR A 74 2.22 -5.61 -11.82
C THR A 74 1.71 -4.29 -11.26
N LYS A 75 0.69 -4.36 -10.39
CA LYS A 75 0.02 -3.21 -9.81
C LYS A 75 -0.51 -3.58 -8.44
N VAL A 76 -0.40 -2.65 -7.50
CA VAL A 76 -1.05 -2.74 -6.20
C VAL A 76 -1.85 -1.47 -5.94
N THR A 77 -2.93 -1.58 -5.18
CA THR A 77 -3.62 -0.42 -4.62
C THR A 77 -3.48 -0.45 -3.11
N ILE A 78 -3.01 0.66 -2.53
CA ILE A 78 -2.91 0.84 -1.08
C ILE A 78 -3.97 1.87 -0.70
N ALA A 79 -4.82 1.55 0.26
CA ALA A 79 -5.89 2.43 0.73
C ALA A 79 -5.94 2.49 2.25
N PRO A 80 -6.34 3.62 2.85
CA PRO A 80 -6.73 3.64 4.25
C PRO A 80 -7.89 2.67 4.51
N SER A 81 -7.85 1.98 5.64
CA SER A 81 -8.99 1.19 6.11
C SER A 81 -10.15 2.12 6.47
N SER A 82 -11.38 1.72 6.14
CA SER A 82 -12.60 2.42 6.58
C SER A 82 -12.80 2.40 8.09
N SER A 83 -12.02 1.60 8.83
CA SER A 83 -12.00 1.60 10.30
C SER A 83 -11.12 2.68 10.90
N SER A 84 -10.36 3.43 10.09
CA SER A 84 -9.48 4.49 10.57
C SER A 84 -10.30 5.64 11.14
N LEU A 85 -9.89 6.20 12.28
CA LEU A 85 -10.51 7.41 12.81
C LEU A 85 -9.92 8.62 12.08
N CYS A 86 -10.79 9.34 11.37
CA CYS A 86 -10.41 10.50 10.58
C CYS A 86 -10.80 11.80 11.28
N THR A 87 -10.10 12.88 10.94
CA THR A 87 -10.53 14.24 11.29
C THR A 87 -11.77 14.60 10.47
N ASN A 88 -12.54 15.60 10.91
CA ASN A 88 -13.73 16.07 10.17
C ASN A 88 -13.38 16.97 8.97
N GLY A 89 -12.15 16.90 8.45
CA GLY A 89 -11.72 17.66 7.27
C GLY A 89 -12.34 17.09 6.00
N ASP A 90 -12.56 17.93 4.99
CA ASP A 90 -13.02 17.48 3.68
C ASP A 90 -11.84 17.32 2.70
N GLY A 91 -11.94 16.31 1.83
CA GLY A 91 -10.96 16.06 0.78
C GLY A 91 -9.51 16.01 1.28
N GLN A 92 -8.66 16.89 0.77
CA GLN A 92 -7.23 16.88 1.09
C GLN A 92 -6.90 17.37 2.51
N GLU A 93 -7.86 17.84 3.31
CA GLU A 93 -7.63 18.17 4.73
C GLU A 93 -7.93 16.99 5.66
N ASP A 94 -8.54 15.93 5.12
CA ASP A 94 -8.89 14.71 5.84
C ASP A 94 -7.63 13.94 6.27
N ALA A 95 -7.42 13.85 7.58
CA ALA A 95 -6.21 13.33 8.22
C ALA A 95 -6.57 12.26 9.27
N PHE A 96 -5.58 11.50 9.72
CA PHE A 96 -5.76 10.45 10.72
C PHE A 96 -5.70 11.05 12.12
N ALA A 97 -6.77 10.88 12.89
CA ALA A 97 -6.93 11.46 14.21
C ALA A 97 -6.18 10.67 15.29
N ASN A 98 -5.92 11.34 16.43
CA ASN A 98 -5.47 10.67 17.64
C ASN A 98 -6.56 9.72 18.16
N THR A 99 -6.27 8.42 18.23
CA THR A 99 -7.29 7.39 18.55
C THR A 99 -7.18 6.89 19.98
N ASN A 100 -5.96 6.69 20.47
CA ASN A 100 -5.68 6.08 21.76
C ASN A 100 -5.05 7.05 22.78
N GLY A 101 -4.67 8.26 22.33
CA GLY A 101 -4.07 9.28 23.18
C GLY A 101 -5.02 10.37 23.67
N ASP A 102 -4.50 11.26 24.52
CA ASP A 102 -5.25 12.37 25.12
C ASP A 102 -4.87 13.77 24.60
N ALA A 103 -3.84 13.89 23.75
CA ALA A 103 -3.55 15.11 23.03
C ALA A 103 -4.74 15.52 22.13
N LYS A 104 -5.02 16.82 22.04
CA LYS A 104 -6.11 17.40 21.23
C LYS A 104 -5.59 18.46 20.27
N GLY A 105 -6.31 18.60 19.15
CA GLY A 105 -5.97 19.54 18.10
C GLY A 105 -4.82 19.10 17.19
N ILE A 106 -4.37 17.85 17.26
CA ILE A 106 -3.32 17.28 16.41
C ILE A 106 -3.85 16.07 15.64
N ALA A 107 -3.42 15.92 14.40
CA ALA A 107 -3.64 14.76 13.55
C ALA A 107 -2.38 14.44 12.72
N VAL A 108 -2.41 13.35 11.95
CA VAL A 108 -1.33 13.00 11.03
C VAL A 108 -1.83 12.84 9.61
N GLU A 109 -1.05 13.37 8.67
CA GLU A 109 -1.25 13.17 7.25
C GLU A 109 -0.30 12.07 6.76
N LEU A 110 -0.80 11.15 5.95
CA LEU A 110 0.01 10.15 5.25
C LEU A 110 0.17 10.54 3.79
N TRP A 111 1.37 10.43 3.24
CA TRP A 111 1.68 10.80 1.86
C TRP A 111 2.51 9.70 1.19
N SER A 112 2.28 9.50 -0.12
CA SER A 112 3.27 8.87 -0.99
C SER A 112 4.24 9.93 -1.50
N GLY A 113 5.51 9.76 -1.18
CA GLY A 113 6.54 10.81 -1.30
C GLY A 113 6.46 11.87 -0.20
N GLU A 114 7.08 13.02 -0.47
CA GLU A 114 7.18 14.13 0.48
C GLU A 114 5.85 14.88 0.65
N PRO A 115 5.57 15.47 1.83
CA PRO A 115 4.39 16.29 2.01
C PRO A 115 4.35 17.49 1.03
N ASP A 116 3.16 17.86 0.58
CA ASP A 116 2.87 18.97 -0.36
C ASP A 116 3.42 18.80 -1.79
N ALA A 117 4.33 17.87 -2.04
CA ALA A 117 4.85 17.52 -3.37
C ALA A 117 4.36 16.14 -3.85
N GLY A 118 4.19 15.20 -2.92
CA GLY A 118 3.68 13.86 -3.14
C GLY A 118 2.15 13.79 -3.22
N THR A 119 1.60 12.58 -3.11
CA THR A 119 0.14 12.38 -3.10
C THR A 119 -0.33 12.01 -1.70
N LYS A 120 -1.18 12.87 -1.11
CA LYS A 120 -1.79 12.61 0.20
C LYS A 120 -2.78 11.45 0.12
N PHE A 121 -2.78 10.60 1.14
CA PHE A 121 -3.86 9.67 1.40
C PHE A 121 -4.96 10.38 2.19
N ILE A 122 -6.16 10.42 1.61
CA ILE A 122 -7.36 10.97 2.24
C ILE A 122 -7.92 9.89 3.17
N CYS A 123 -7.94 10.14 4.48
CA CYS A 123 -8.22 9.12 5.50
C CYS A 123 -9.56 8.39 5.28
N SER A 124 -10.62 9.11 4.93
CA SER A 124 -11.95 8.53 4.67
C SER A 124 -12.09 7.87 3.29
N GLN A 125 -11.11 8.03 2.40
CA GLN A 125 -11.19 7.57 1.02
C GLN A 125 -10.61 6.18 0.83
N SER A 126 -11.49 5.18 0.81
CA SER A 126 -11.13 3.76 0.63
C SER A 126 -10.67 3.39 -0.78
N SER A 127 -10.75 4.28 -1.77
CA SER A 127 -10.24 4.00 -3.12
C SER A 127 -8.71 3.95 -3.18
N GLY A 128 -8.03 4.61 -2.24
CA GLY A 128 -6.58 4.58 -2.12
C GLY A 128 -5.81 5.14 -3.32
N GLN A 129 -4.55 4.72 -3.43
CA GLN A 129 -3.60 5.08 -4.47
C GLN A 129 -3.03 3.81 -5.11
N SER A 130 -2.80 3.85 -6.42
CA SER A 130 -2.22 2.72 -7.16
C SER A 130 -0.73 2.91 -7.44
N PHE A 131 0.04 1.84 -7.28
CA PHE A 131 1.46 1.78 -7.52
C PHE A 131 1.80 0.65 -8.49
N SER A 132 2.76 0.89 -9.38
CA SER A 132 3.29 -0.15 -10.25
C SER A 132 4.26 -1.04 -9.47
N VAL A 133 4.23 -2.33 -9.76
CA VAL A 133 5.18 -3.32 -9.27
C VAL A 133 5.99 -3.76 -10.48
N THR A 134 7.28 -3.44 -10.50
CA THR A 134 8.16 -3.67 -11.66
C THR A 134 9.11 -4.84 -11.48
N ASP A 135 9.38 -5.20 -10.23
CA ASP A 135 10.39 -6.17 -9.84
C ASP A 135 9.86 -7.03 -8.68
N ASP A 136 10.58 -8.10 -8.33
CA ASP A 136 10.26 -8.96 -7.19
C ASP A 136 10.18 -8.18 -5.86
N THR A 137 10.92 -7.07 -5.78
CA THR A 137 10.84 -6.09 -4.69
C THR A 137 10.58 -4.68 -5.23
N THR A 138 9.55 -4.01 -4.71
CA THR A 138 9.23 -2.61 -5.00
C THR A 138 9.22 -1.80 -3.71
N ILE A 139 9.98 -0.70 -3.67
CA ILE A 139 10.04 0.21 -2.52
C ILE A 139 9.20 1.45 -2.82
N LEU A 140 8.20 1.71 -2.00
CA LEU A 140 7.35 2.88 -2.10
C LEU A 140 7.76 3.90 -1.02
N PRO A 141 8.36 5.04 -1.39
CA PRO A 141 8.69 6.09 -0.42
C PRO A 141 7.42 6.73 0.10
N MET A 142 7.33 6.85 1.42
CA MET A 142 6.20 7.43 2.13
C MET A 142 6.69 8.48 3.12
N SER A 143 5.78 9.38 3.50
CA SER A 143 6.01 10.27 4.64
C SER A 143 4.76 10.39 5.47
N ILE A 144 4.97 10.65 6.76
CA ILE A 144 3.91 10.96 7.71
C ILE A 144 4.23 12.31 8.36
N ARG A 145 3.25 13.21 8.36
CA ARG A 145 3.40 14.58 8.86
C ARG A 145 2.37 14.88 9.92
N MET A 146 2.82 15.30 11.09
CA MET A 146 1.93 15.73 12.17
C MET A 146 1.49 17.18 11.93
N ILE A 147 0.19 17.43 12.03
CA ILE A 147 -0.43 18.72 11.74
C ILE A 147 -1.33 19.20 12.89
N PRO A 148 -1.41 20.52 13.13
CA PRO A 148 -2.48 21.08 13.93
C PRO A 148 -3.81 21.05 13.16
N THR A 149 -4.89 20.70 13.85
CA THR A 149 -6.27 20.73 13.36
C THR A 149 -7.12 21.79 14.06
N GLU A 150 -6.57 22.41 15.11
CA GLU A 150 -7.22 23.46 15.90
C GLU A 150 -6.21 24.56 16.26
N THR A 151 -6.71 25.74 16.64
CA THR A 151 -5.85 26.87 17.04
C THR A 151 -5.29 26.73 18.45
N THR A 152 -5.99 25.99 19.31
CA THR A 152 -5.55 25.70 20.68
C THR A 152 -5.25 24.22 20.79
N LEU A 153 -3.98 23.89 21.04
CA LEU A 153 -3.53 22.52 21.19
C LEU A 153 -3.53 22.11 22.66
N GLN A 154 -3.96 20.89 22.94
CA GLN A 154 -3.83 20.28 24.26
C GLN A 154 -2.67 19.29 24.25
N ALA A 155 -1.72 19.49 25.17
CA ALA A 155 -0.64 18.53 25.38
C ALA A 155 -1.20 17.19 25.90
N GLY A 156 -0.51 16.12 25.57
CA GLY A 156 -0.91 14.76 25.90
C GLY A 156 -0.16 13.74 25.05
N SER A 157 -0.53 12.47 25.17
CA SER A 157 -0.09 11.42 24.27
C SER A 157 -0.80 11.53 22.93
N PHE A 158 -0.05 11.32 21.85
CA PHE A 158 -0.60 11.08 20.52
C PHE A 158 -0.31 9.63 20.15
N ASP A 159 -1.36 8.84 19.93
CA ASP A 159 -1.28 7.44 19.57
C ASP A 159 -2.43 7.13 18.60
N THR A 160 -2.08 6.73 17.38
CA THR A 160 -3.03 6.38 16.34
C THR A 160 -2.54 5.15 15.59
N THR A 161 -3.49 4.32 15.17
CA THR A 161 -3.21 3.13 14.36
C THR A 161 -3.66 3.40 12.94
N LEU A 162 -2.71 3.50 12.01
CA LEU A 162 -3.00 3.56 10.57
C LEU A 162 -3.05 2.15 10.00
N THR A 163 -4.25 1.68 9.68
CA THR A 163 -4.42 0.41 8.96
C THR A 163 -4.51 0.70 7.47
N LEU A 164 -3.57 0.17 6.68
CA LEU A 164 -3.58 0.24 5.23
C LEU A 164 -4.02 -1.11 4.65
N ILE A 165 -5.01 -1.07 3.76
CA ILE A 165 -5.47 -2.21 2.98
C ILE A 165 -4.65 -2.24 1.69
N VAL A 166 -4.03 -3.39 1.45
CA VAL A 166 -3.25 -3.65 0.23
C VAL A 166 -4.05 -4.60 -0.64
N THR A 167 -4.42 -4.13 -1.83
CA THR A 167 -5.25 -4.88 -2.78
C THR A 167 -4.48 -5.14 -4.06
N TYR A 168 -4.51 -6.39 -4.51
CA TYR A 168 -3.96 -6.85 -5.78
C TYR A 168 -5.09 -7.04 -6.81
N PRO A 169 -4.85 -6.79 -8.11
CA PRO A 169 -5.82 -6.95 -9.18
C PRO A 169 -6.27 -8.41 -9.39
#